data_AF-A0A1M7C5J9-F1
#
_entry.id   AF-A0A1M7C5J9-F1
#
_cell.length_a   1.000
_cell.length_b   1.000
_cell.length_c   1.000
_cell.angle_alpha   90.00
_cell.angle_beta   90.00
_cell.angle_gamma   90.00
#
_symmetry.space_group_name_H-M   'P 1'
#
loop_
_entity.id
_entity.type
_entity.pdbx_description
1 polymer ?
#
loop_
_entity_poly.entity_id
_entity_poly.type
_entity_poly.pdbx_seq_one_letter_code
_entity_poly.pdbx_strand_id
1 'polypeptide(L)' 'MKKTIFFTSIVIALYLLYIIADIVIFQWNSLNSYGNGFLVGKVILLIVLGFVTYKNFPYKNKAV' A
#
# COMPACT_ATOMS: atom_id res chain seq x y z
N MET A 1 3.63 15.73 -13.55
CA MET A 1 3.59 15.69 -12.06
C MET A 1 2.56 14.70 -11.52
N LYS A 2 1.27 14.73 -11.90
CA LYS A 2 0.28 13.75 -11.40
C LYS A 2 0.57 12.29 -11.81
N LYS A 3 1.08 12.08 -13.03
CA LYS A 3 1.46 10.74 -13.56
C LYS A 3 2.65 10.12 -12.83
N THR A 4 3.68 10.90 -12.53
CA THR A 4 4.86 10.42 -11.78
C THR A 4 4.48 10.03 -10.36
N ILE A 5 3.69 10.86 -9.66
CA ILE A 5 3.15 10.55 -8.33
C ILE A 5 2.33 9.25 -8.36
N PHE A 6 1.54 9.03 -9.41
CA PHE A 6 0.79 7.79 -9.60
C PHE A 6 1.68 6.55 -9.79
N PHE A 7 2.68 6.61 -10.68
CA PHE A 7 3.59 5.48 -10.88
C PHE A 7 4.45 5.20 -9.65
N THR A 8 4.97 6.24 -8.97
CA THR A 8 5.74 6.07 -7.74
C THR A 8 4.90 5.50 -6.61
N SER A 9 3.65 5.96 -6.44
CA SER A 9 2.74 5.41 -5.43
C SER A 9 2.39 3.95 -5.70
N ILE A 10 2.24 3.53 -6.96
CA ILE A 10 2.06 2.11 -7.31
C ILE A 10 3.26 1.27 -6.89
N VAL A 11 4.49 1.72 -7.19
CA VAL A 11 5.71 0.98 -6.83
C VAL A 11 5.82 0.82 -5.31
N ILE A 12 5.53 1.89 -4.56
CA ILE A 12 5.52 1.86 -3.09
C ILE A 12 4.42 0.94 -2.56
N ALA A 13 3.24 0.94 -3.18
CA ALA A 13 2.13 0.07 -2.80
C ALA A 13 2.45 -1.42 -3.00
N LEU A 14 3.11 -1.78 -4.11
CA LEU A 14 3.58 -3.14 -4.37
C LEU A 14 4.62 -3.59 -3.33
N TYR A 15 5.55 -2.72 -2.98
CA TYR A 15 6.54 -3.01 -1.94
C TYR A 15 5.89 -3.20 -0.55
N LEU A 16 4.91 -2.36 -0.20
CA LEU A 16 4.13 -2.53 1.02
C LEU A 16 3.33 -3.84 1.03
N LEU A 17 2.71 -4.21 -0.10
CA LEU A 17 2.03 -5.50 -0.26
C LEU A 17 2.97 -6.67 -0.02
N TYR A 18 4.18 -6.62 -0.57
CA TYR A 18 5.19 -7.66 -0.35
C TYR A 18 5.52 -7.81 1.14
N ILE A 19 5.76 -6.70 1.85
CA ILE A 19 6.04 -6.75 3.30
C ILE A 19 4.85 -7.33 4.07
N ILE A 20 3.62 -6.91 3.76
CA ILE A 20 2.42 -7.41 4.42
C ILE A 20 2.25 -8.90 4.15
N ALA A 21 2.41 -9.34 2.90
CA ALA A 21 2.31 -10.73 2.51
C ALA A 21 3.38 -11.59 3.19
N ASP A 22 4.62 -11.10 3.26
CA ASP A 22 5.71 -11.80 3.95
C ASP A 22 5.37 -12.04 5.43
N ILE A 23 4.91 -10.99 6.11
CA ILE A 23 4.55 -11.07 7.53
C ILE A 23 3.34 -11.99 7.74
N VAL A 24 2.30 -11.89 6.89
CA VAL A 24 1.08 -12.70 7.01
C VAL A 24 1.32 -14.17 6.69
N ILE A 25 2.19 -14.48 5.73
CA ILE A 25 2.41 -15.87 5.27
C ILE A 25 3.48 -16.56 6.12
N PHE A 26 4.62 -15.90 6.35
CA PHE A 26 5.79 -16.54 6.95
C PHE A 26 5.94 -16.24 8.44
N GLN A 27 5.49 -15.07 8.88
CA GLN A 27 5.76 -14.60 10.24
C GLN A 27 4.54 -14.63 11.15
N TRP A 28 3.37 -15.08 10.67
CA TRP A 28 2.08 -15.06 11.40
C TRP A 28 2.18 -15.59 12.82
N ASN A 29 2.78 -16.77 12.99
CA ASN A 29 2.91 -17.44 14.27
C ASN A 29 3.96 -16.80 15.21
N SER A 30 4.79 -15.91 14.67
CA SER A 30 5.81 -15.16 15.41
C SER A 30 5.37 -13.73 15.72
N LEU A 31 4.15 -13.32 15.37
CA LEU A 31 3.64 -11.98 15.67
C LEU A 31 3.41 -11.83 17.18
N ASN A 32 4.23 -10.98 17.78
CA ASN A 32 3.95 -10.42 19.10
C ASN A 32 3.06 -9.15 18.98
N SER A 33 2.70 -8.56 20.11
CA SER A 33 1.87 -7.34 20.15
C SER A 33 2.45 -6.18 19.31
N TYR A 34 3.79 -6.02 19.30
CA TYR A 34 4.46 -5.02 18.47
C TYR A 34 4.37 -5.33 16.97
N GLY A 35 4.62 -6.58 16.58
CA GLY A 35 4.48 -7.04 15.19
C GLY A 35 3.06 -6.82 14.66
N ASN A 36 2.05 -7.01 15.52
CA ASN A 36 0.66 -6.78 15.14
C ASN A 36 0.39 -5.29 14.92
N GLY A 37 0.89 -4.42 15.81
CA GLY A 37 0.84 -2.96 15.61
C GLY A 37 1.56 -2.50 14.34
N PHE A 38 2.72 -3.10 14.04
CA PHE A 38 3.48 -2.82 12.82
C PHE A 38 2.69 -3.21 11.56
N LEU A 39 2.09 -4.40 11.54
CA LEU A 39 1.28 -4.87 10.42
C LEU A 39 0.05 -3.98 10.22
N VAL A 40 -0.68 -3.66 11.29
CA VAL A 40 -1.82 -2.73 11.23
C VAL A 40 -1.39 -1.36 10.69
N GLY A 41 -0.25 -0.82 11.15
CA GLY A 41 0.30 0.43 10.63
C GLY A 41 0.61 0.38 9.13
N LYS A 42 1.17 -0.74 8.65
CA LYS A 42 1.44 -0.96 7.21
C LYS A 42 0.16 -1.04 6.38
N VAL A 43 -0.88 -1.70 6.90
CA VAL A 43 -2.20 -1.76 6.26
C VAL A 43 -2.85 -0.38 6.17
N ILE A 44 -2.79 0.42 7.24
CA ILE A 44 -3.30 1.81 7.23
C ILE A 44 -2.54 2.65 6.20
N LEU A 45 -1.20 2.55 6.17
CA LEU A 45 -0.37 3.21 5.17
C LEU A 45 -0.76 2.83 3.75
N LEU A 46 -1.06 1.55 3.52
CA LEU A 46 -1.48 1.05 2.21
C LEU A 46 -2.84 1.62 1.78
N ILE A 47 -3.79 1.76 2.71
CA ILE A 47 -5.09 2.40 2.46
C ILE A 47 -4.90 3.87 2.09
N VAL A 48 -4.08 4.61 2.85
CA VAL A 48 -3.77 6.02 2.58
C VAL A 48 -3.10 6.17 1.21
N LEU A 49 -2.14 5.30 0.90
CA LEU A 49 -1.49 5.29 -0.41
C LEU A 49 -2.50 4.98 -1.52
N GLY A 50 -3.38 4.00 -1.33
CA GLY A 50 -4.45 3.66 -2.26
C GLY A 50 -5.37 4.85 -2.54
N PHE A 51 -5.72 5.62 -1.51
CA PHE A 51 -6.50 6.85 -1.66
C PHE A 51 -5.75 7.93 -2.46
N VAL A 52 -4.46 8.13 -2.19
CA VAL A 52 -3.60 9.06 -2.95
C VAL A 52 -3.50 8.64 -4.42
N THR A 53 -3.31 7.34 -4.67
CA THR A 53 -3.24 6.75 -6.01
C THR A 53 -4.57 6.93 -6.75
N TYR A 54 -5.70 6.64 -6.10
CA TYR A 54 -7.05 6.83 -6.66
C TYR A 54 -7.35 8.30 -7.00
N LYS A 55 -7.02 9.22 -6.09
CA LYS A 55 -7.22 10.66 -6.29
C LYS A 55 -6.37 11.22 -7.45
N ASN A 56 -5.15 10.71 -7.59
CA ASN A 56 -4.22 11.13 -8.64
C ASN A 56 -4.34 10.31 -9.93
N PHE A 57 -5.31 9.39 -10.02
CA PHE A 57 -5.50 8.53 -11.18
C PHE A 57 -5.72 9.36 -12.46
N PRO A 58 -4.76 9.38 -13.39
CA PRO A 58 -4.78 10.32 -14.50
C PRO A 58 -5.82 9.98 -15.59
N TYR A 59 -6.46 8.81 -15.52
CA TYR A 59 -7.44 8.33 -16.51
C TYR A 59 -8.91 8.54 -16.10
N LYS A 60 -9.18 9.17 -14.95
CA LYS A 60 -10.56 9.38 -14.47
C LYS A 60 -11.42 10.27 -15.39
N ASN A 61 -10.80 11.12 -16.23
CA ASN A 61 -11.47 12.04 -17.16
C ASN A 61 -11.35 11.64 -18.65
N LYS A 62 -11.02 10.38 -18.96
CA LYS A 62 -11.00 9.87 -20.35
C LYS A 62 -12.02 8.74 -20.58
N ALA A 63 -13.14 8.76 -19.85
CA ALA A 63 -14.33 8.06 -20.28
C ALA A 63 -14.99 8.94 -21.36
N VAL A 64 -14.69 8.63 -22.61
CA VAL A 64 -15.47 9.05 -23.78
C VAL A 64 -16.72 8.18 -23.82
#